data_AF-A0A5S9R6I3-F1
#
_entry.id   AF-A0A5S9R6I3-F1
#
_cell.length_a   1.000
_cell.length_b   1.000
_cell.length_c   1.000
_cell.angle_alpha   90.00
_cell.angle_beta   90.00
_cell.angle_gamma   90.00
#
_symmetry.space_group_name_H-M   'P 1'
#
loop_
_entity.id
_entity.type
_entity.pdbx_description
1 polymer ?
#
loop_
_entity_poly.entity_id
_entity_poly.type
_entity_poly.pdbx_seq_one_letter_code
_entity_poly.pdbx_strand_id
1 'polypeptide(L)'
;MARLSKVDRLPAELRDLIGRLREGGHTIDEILGKLRELEADVGRSGLGEYLKRYDAMRERLHHSRGAAQAIMAKLEDETADDRVARFNIASLHAIIMELMAGAEEGEDVKVTAKDVKFLSETLRNLAAASKADIDRTERLEKRAAEKARRSAAAAAETAAKEAGLTPERAAEVRRKVLGVRPKTTSVPPAGAA
;
A
#
# COMPACT_ATOMS: atom_id res chain seq x y z
N MET A 1 12.17 -19.74 30.93
CA MET A 1 10.82 -19.97 30.40
C MET A 1 9.82 -19.54 31.45
N ALA A 2 8.98 -18.54 31.16
CA ALA A 2 7.89 -18.16 32.04
C ALA A 2 6.88 -19.32 32.09
N ARG A 3 6.47 -19.73 33.30
CA ARG A 3 5.54 -20.84 33.49
C ARG A 3 4.17 -20.44 32.95
N LEU A 4 3.62 -21.19 31.99
CA LEU A 4 2.24 -20.98 31.51
C LEU A 4 1.30 -20.93 32.72
N SER A 5 0.49 -19.88 32.79
CA SER A 5 -0.47 -19.68 33.87
C SER A 5 -1.60 -20.72 33.80
N LYS A 6 -2.35 -20.89 34.89
CA LYS A 6 -3.55 -21.75 34.88
C LYS A 6 -4.58 -21.31 33.82
N VAL A 7 -4.62 -20.00 33.53
CA VAL A 7 -5.53 -19.42 32.52
C VAL A 7 -5.12 -19.82 31.11
N ASP A 8 -3.81 -19.83 30.83
CA ASP A 8 -3.30 -20.18 29.49
C ASP A 8 -3.54 -21.66 29.13
N ARG A 9 -3.78 -22.50 30.15
CA ARG A 9 -4.08 -23.94 29.99
C ARG A 9 -5.57 -24.25 29.84
N LEU A 10 -6.44 -23.24 29.94
CA LEU A 10 -7.86 -23.43 29.76
C LEU A 10 -8.20 -23.80 28.30
N PRO A 11 -9.26 -24.58 28.07
CA PRO A 11 -9.86 -24.75 26.74
C PRO A 11 -10.05 -23.42 26.02
N ALA A 12 -9.85 -23.41 24.70
CA ALA A 12 -9.97 -22.20 23.88
C ALA A 12 -11.32 -21.50 24.07
N GLU A 13 -12.41 -22.26 24.16
CA GLU A 13 -13.77 -21.75 24.39
C GLU A 13 -13.89 -20.90 25.67
N LEU A 14 -13.18 -21.29 26.74
CA LEU A 14 -13.16 -20.55 28.01
C LEU A 14 -12.25 -19.32 27.93
N ARG A 15 -11.13 -19.40 27.20
CA ARG A 15 -10.27 -18.24 26.95
C ARG A 15 -11.00 -17.18 26.12
N ASP A 16 -11.74 -17.59 25.09
CA ASP A 16 -12.57 -16.70 24.28
C ASP A 16 -13.70 -16.08 25.11
N LEU A 17 -14.30 -16.85 26.02
CA LEU A 17 -15.31 -16.33 26.95
C LEU A 17 -14.72 -15.24 27.85
N ILE A 18 -13.52 -15.45 28.40
CA ILE A 18 -12.82 -14.43 29.21
C ILE A 18 -12.62 -13.16 28.40
N GLY A 19 -12.16 -13.28 27.14
CA GLY A 19 -12.00 -12.15 26.22
C GLY A 19 -13.32 -11.40 25.99
N ARG A 20 -14.40 -12.11 25.63
CA ARG A 20 -15.73 -11.52 25.42
C ARG A 20 -16.27 -10.81 26.67
N LEU A 21 -16.10 -11.41 27.84
CA LEU A 21 -16.56 -10.78 29.09
C LEU A 21 -15.73 -9.54 29.42
N ARG A 22 -14.40 -9.59 29.21
CA ARG A 22 -13.54 -8.42 29.37
C ARG A 22 -13.92 -7.30 28.40
N GLU A 23 -14.24 -7.65 27.16
CA GLU A 23 -14.77 -6.75 26.15
C GLU A 23 -16.10 -6.09 26.55
N GLY A 24 -16.98 -6.85 27.21
CA GLY A 24 -18.24 -6.37 27.77
C GLY A 24 -18.10 -5.49 29.02
N GLY A 25 -16.87 -5.19 29.47
CA GLY A 25 -16.61 -4.34 30.63
C GLY A 25 -16.70 -5.05 31.98
N HIS A 26 -16.75 -6.39 32.00
CA HIS A 26 -16.83 -7.15 33.24
C HIS A 26 -15.54 -7.04 34.07
N THR A 27 -15.72 -6.94 35.38
CA THR A 27 -14.60 -6.90 36.33
C THR A 27 -13.94 -8.26 36.49
N ILE A 28 -12.72 -8.27 37.02
CA ILE A 28 -11.97 -9.52 37.29
C ILE A 28 -12.82 -10.47 38.16
N ASP A 29 -13.53 -9.94 39.16
CA ASP A 29 -14.32 -10.75 40.10
C ASP A 29 -15.58 -11.34 39.47
N GLU A 30 -16.22 -10.61 38.55
CA GLU A 30 -17.37 -11.11 37.78
C GLU A 30 -16.95 -12.22 36.81
N ILE A 31 -15.85 -12.02 36.09
CA ILE A 31 -15.28 -13.03 35.18
C ILE A 31 -14.89 -14.28 35.97
N LEU A 32 -14.23 -14.09 37.11
CA LEU A 32 -13.86 -15.19 38.00
C LEU A 32 -15.10 -15.93 38.55
N GLY A 33 -16.17 -15.20 38.88
CA GLY A 33 -17.46 -15.77 39.25
C GLY A 33 -18.01 -16.67 38.16
N LYS A 34 -17.99 -16.20 36.90
CA LYS A 34 -18.48 -16.97 35.77
C LYS A 34 -17.64 -18.21 35.48
N LEU A 35 -16.31 -18.11 35.62
CA LEU A 35 -15.40 -19.25 35.48
C LEU A 35 -15.64 -20.31 36.56
N ARG A 36 -15.97 -19.92 37.79
CA ARG A 36 -16.31 -20.87 38.86
C ARG A 36 -17.61 -21.63 38.59
N GLU A 37 -18.62 -20.97 38.02
CA GLU A 37 -19.86 -21.65 37.60
C GLU A 37 -19.61 -22.73 36.53
N LEU A 38 -18.56 -22.54 35.73
CA LEU A 38 -18.13 -23.47 34.67
C LEU A 38 -17.06 -24.45 35.17
N GLU A 39 -16.89 -24.58 36.49
CA GLU A 39 -15.94 -25.49 37.15
C GLU A 39 -14.46 -25.28 36.74
N ALA A 40 -14.10 -24.07 36.28
CA ALA A 40 -12.72 -23.75 35.92
C ALA A 40 -11.89 -23.35 37.16
N ASP A 41 -10.83 -24.11 37.45
CA ASP A 41 -9.89 -23.83 38.55
C ASP A 41 -8.88 -22.73 38.15
N VAL A 42 -9.30 -21.47 38.32
CA VAL A 42 -8.47 -20.29 38.11
C VAL A 42 -8.41 -19.43 39.37
N GLY A 43 -7.20 -18.99 39.72
CA GLY A 43 -6.99 -18.03 40.82
C GLY A 43 -7.07 -16.58 40.34
N ARG A 44 -7.55 -15.68 41.22
CA ARG A 44 -7.71 -14.24 40.94
C ARG A 44 -6.44 -13.59 40.38
N SER A 45 -5.27 -13.86 40.98
CA SER A 45 -4.01 -13.27 40.53
C SER A 45 -3.60 -13.72 39.12
N GLY A 46 -3.82 -15.00 38.80
CA GLY A 46 -3.53 -15.53 37.46
C GLY A 46 -4.46 -14.95 36.40
N LEU A 47 -5.75 -14.79 36.73
CA LEU A 47 -6.70 -14.09 35.86
C LEU A 47 -6.34 -12.62 35.67
N GLY A 48 -5.93 -11.92 36.73
CA GLY A 48 -5.51 -10.52 36.63
C GLY A 48 -4.27 -10.32 35.75
N GLU A 49 -3.28 -11.21 35.86
CA GLU A 49 -2.08 -11.15 35.01
C GLU A 49 -2.40 -11.45 33.54
N TYR A 50 -3.27 -12.44 33.28
CA TYR A 50 -3.77 -12.74 31.95
C TYR A 50 -4.52 -11.55 31.34
N LEU A 51 -5.47 -10.97 32.07
CA LEU A 51 -6.27 -9.83 31.61
C LEU A 51 -5.40 -8.60 31.33
N LYS A 52 -4.35 -8.36 32.13
CA LYS A 52 -3.38 -7.30 31.87
C LYS A 52 -2.65 -7.49 30.54
N ARG A 53 -2.25 -8.73 30.20
CA ARG A 53 -1.63 -9.04 28.90
C ARG A 53 -2.64 -8.85 27.77
N TYR A 54 -3.86 -9.34 27.95
CA TYR A 54 -4.96 -9.21 27.01
C TYR A 54 -5.30 -7.74 26.70
N ASP A 55 -5.40 -6.88 27.72
CA ASP A 55 -5.67 -5.46 27.53
C ASP A 55 -4.53 -4.76 26.78
N ALA A 56 -3.27 -5.06 27.10
CA ALA A 56 -2.11 -4.47 26.42
C ALA A 56 -2.03 -4.86 24.93
N MET A 57 -2.40 -6.11 24.62
CA MET A 57 -2.52 -6.63 23.27
C MET A 57 -3.67 -5.96 22.51
N ARG A 58 -4.84 -5.84 23.14
CA ARG A 58 -6.00 -5.13 22.60
C ARG A 58 -5.67 -3.67 22.28
N GLU A 59 -4.98 -2.97 23.18
CA GLU A 59 -4.58 -1.58 22.97
C GLU A 59 -3.67 -1.44 21.75
N ARG A 60 -2.70 -2.34 21.58
CA ARG A 60 -1.83 -2.38 20.40
C ARG A 60 -2.62 -2.61 19.11
N LEU A 61 -3.63 -3.47 19.12
CA LEU A 61 -4.51 -3.72 17.97
C LEU A 61 -5.34 -2.49 17.61
N HIS A 62 -5.90 -1.78 18.61
CA HIS A 62 -6.63 -0.53 18.37
C HIS A 62 -5.73 0.56 17.81
N HIS A 63 -4.55 0.74 18.39
CA HIS A 63 -3.54 1.68 17.88
C HIS A 63 -3.14 1.36 16.43
N SER A 64 -2.92 0.09 16.11
CA SER A 64 -2.56 -0.35 14.76
C SER A 64 -3.69 -0.10 13.76
N ARG A 65 -4.94 -0.41 14.14
CA ARG A 65 -6.13 -0.08 13.32
C ARG A 65 -6.29 1.42 13.10
N GLY A 66 -6.12 2.24 14.14
CA GLY A 66 -6.19 3.70 14.04
C GLY A 66 -5.11 4.26 13.11
N ALA A 67 -3.87 3.77 13.21
CA ALA A 67 -2.79 4.13 12.31
C ALA A 67 -3.08 3.74 10.86
N ALA A 68 -3.58 2.52 10.63
CA ALA A 68 -3.97 2.06 9.30
C ALA A 68 -5.12 2.90 8.71
N GLN A 69 -6.13 3.24 9.51
CA GLN A 69 -7.22 4.13 9.08
C GLN A 69 -6.73 5.54 8.78
N ALA A 70 -5.85 6.11 9.60
CA ALA A 70 -5.28 7.43 9.37
C ALA A 70 -4.43 7.47 8.09
N ILE A 71 -3.72 6.38 7.80
CA ILE A 71 -2.99 6.23 6.54
C ILE A 71 -3.99 6.13 5.38
N MET A 72 -5.00 5.26 5.46
CA MET A 72 -6.03 5.13 4.42
C MET A 72 -6.77 6.44 4.14
N ALA A 73 -7.11 7.23 5.17
CA ALA A 73 -7.74 8.53 5.02
C ALA A 73 -6.84 9.53 4.26
N LYS A 74 -5.53 9.53 4.54
CA LYS A 74 -4.56 10.33 3.76
C LYS A 74 -4.43 9.86 2.31
N LEU A 75 -4.61 8.56 2.07
CA LEU A 75 -4.55 7.95 0.74
C LEU A 75 -5.83 8.16 -0.08
N GLU A 76 -6.96 8.51 0.53
CA GLU A 76 -8.20 8.88 -0.17
C GLU A 76 -8.15 10.30 -0.74
N ASP A 77 -7.34 11.18 -0.16
CA ASP A 77 -7.11 12.55 -0.62
C ASP A 77 -6.10 12.66 -1.78
N GLU A 78 -5.28 11.62 -2.04
CA GLU A 78 -4.28 11.61 -3.11
C GLU A 78 -4.66 10.64 -4.26
N THR A 79 -4.60 11.13 -5.49
CA THR A 79 -5.14 10.48 -6.69
C THR A 79 -4.48 9.14 -7.04
N ALA A 80 -5.31 8.10 -7.22
CA ALA A 80 -5.25 6.89 -8.08
C ALA A 80 -3.96 6.05 -8.32
N ASP A 81 -2.75 6.54 -8.09
CA ASP A 81 -1.49 5.81 -8.39
C ASP A 81 -1.02 4.90 -7.25
N ASP A 82 -1.76 4.88 -6.13
CA ASP A 82 -1.28 4.33 -4.86
C ASP A 82 -1.81 2.93 -4.50
N ARG A 83 -2.29 2.14 -5.46
CA ARG A 83 -2.68 0.73 -5.19
C ARG A 83 -1.52 -0.07 -4.59
N VAL A 84 -0.31 0.32 -4.95
CA VAL A 84 0.97 -0.24 -4.56
C VAL A 84 1.28 0.08 -3.08
N ALA A 85 1.19 1.32 -2.62
CA ALA A 85 1.39 1.60 -1.19
C ALA A 85 0.23 1.10 -0.32
N ARG A 86 -1.01 1.15 -0.81
CA ARG A 86 -2.16 0.51 -0.15
C ARG A 86 -1.93 -0.99 0.10
N PHE A 87 -1.41 -1.71 -0.89
CA PHE A 87 -1.03 -3.11 -0.74
C PHE A 87 0.12 -3.31 0.26
N ASN A 88 1.12 -2.40 0.27
CA ASN A 88 2.24 -2.46 1.21
C ASN A 88 1.84 -2.30 2.66
N ILE A 89 0.98 -1.31 2.91
CA ILE A 89 0.51 -0.99 4.25
C ILE A 89 -0.36 -2.14 4.75
N ALA A 90 -1.24 -2.69 3.90
CA ALA A 90 -2.03 -3.87 4.24
C ALA A 90 -1.17 -5.11 4.51
N SER A 91 -0.10 -5.33 3.72
CA SER A 91 0.81 -6.46 3.87
C SER A 91 1.68 -6.34 5.13
N LEU A 92 2.24 -5.16 5.40
CA LEU A 92 2.97 -4.87 6.64
C LEU A 92 2.08 -5.07 7.87
N HIS A 93 0.82 -4.64 7.79
CA HIS A 93 -0.14 -4.83 8.86
C HIS A 93 -0.49 -6.31 9.06
N ALA A 94 -0.66 -7.10 8.00
CA ALA A 94 -0.88 -8.55 8.09
C ALA A 94 0.29 -9.25 8.79
N ILE A 95 1.54 -8.88 8.43
CA ILE A 95 2.75 -9.42 9.06
C ILE A 95 2.84 -9.02 10.54
N ILE A 96 2.52 -7.77 10.88
CA ILE A 96 2.49 -7.32 12.27
C ILE A 96 1.43 -8.08 13.08
N MET A 97 0.25 -8.34 12.50
CA MET A 97 -0.80 -9.15 13.13
C MET A 97 -0.35 -10.59 13.37
N GLU A 98 0.30 -11.21 12.40
CA GLU A 98 0.81 -12.59 12.50
C GLU A 98 1.93 -12.70 13.55
N LEU A 99 2.82 -11.69 13.58
CA LEU A 99 3.89 -11.56 14.58
C LEU A 99 3.34 -11.35 16.00
N MET A 100 2.23 -10.61 16.11
CA MET A 100 1.52 -10.37 17.37
C MET A 100 0.74 -11.60 17.84
N ALA A 101 0.10 -12.33 16.92
CA ALA A 101 -0.64 -13.56 17.24
C ALA A 101 0.31 -14.67 17.73
N GLY A 102 1.50 -14.81 17.12
CA GLY A 102 2.53 -15.75 17.62
C GLY A 102 3.06 -15.40 19.02
N ALA A 103 2.97 -14.13 19.43
CA ALA A 103 3.33 -13.68 20.78
C ALA A 103 2.32 -14.13 21.86
N GLU A 104 1.07 -14.44 21.48
CA GLU A 104 -0.01 -14.82 22.40
C GLU A 104 0.12 -16.27 22.88
N GLU A 105 0.83 -17.14 22.15
CA GLU A 105 1.05 -18.55 22.51
C GLU A 105 2.18 -18.75 23.55
N GLY A 106 2.81 -17.68 24.01
CA GLY A 106 3.88 -17.72 25.02
C GLY A 106 5.24 -18.14 24.46
N GLU A 107 5.38 -18.23 23.14
CA GLU A 107 6.67 -18.35 22.47
C GLU A 107 7.29 -16.96 22.27
N ASP A 108 8.62 -16.86 22.46
CA ASP A 108 9.36 -15.69 22.00
C ASP A 108 9.03 -15.48 20.53
N VAL A 109 8.58 -14.28 20.17
CA VAL A 109 8.37 -13.86 18.79
C VAL A 109 9.68 -14.01 18.03
N LYS A 110 9.89 -15.17 17.40
CA LYS A 110 11.07 -15.46 16.59
C LYS A 110 10.69 -15.19 15.16
N VAL A 111 11.02 -13.99 14.70
CA VAL A 111 11.05 -13.68 13.26
C VAL A 111 11.91 -14.75 12.59
N THR A 112 11.28 -15.62 11.80
CA THR A 112 11.99 -16.72 11.16
C THR A 112 12.66 -16.22 9.88
N ALA A 113 13.67 -16.94 9.40
CA ALA A 113 14.30 -16.63 8.11
C ALA A 113 13.30 -16.69 6.95
N LYS A 114 12.21 -17.47 7.08
CA LYS A 114 11.13 -17.54 6.09
C LYS A 114 10.31 -16.26 6.06
N ASP A 115 10.07 -15.64 7.21
CA ASP A 115 9.30 -14.39 7.32
C ASP A 115 10.10 -13.22 6.73
N VAL A 116 11.40 -13.17 7.02
CA VAL A 116 12.30 -12.17 6.42
C VAL A 116 12.40 -12.35 4.91
N LYS A 117 12.46 -13.59 4.43
CA LYS A 117 12.48 -13.89 3.00
C LYS A 117 11.17 -13.46 2.32
N PHE A 118 10.02 -13.80 2.92
CA PHE A 118 8.72 -13.41 2.41
C PHE A 118 8.57 -11.88 2.34
N LEU A 119 9.02 -11.18 3.39
CA LEU A 119 9.05 -9.72 3.41
C LEU A 119 9.97 -9.14 2.32
N SER A 120 11.16 -9.70 2.16
CA SER A 120 12.12 -9.27 1.13
C SER A 120 11.59 -9.50 -0.29
N GLU A 121 10.92 -10.62 -0.53
CA GLU A 121 10.28 -10.93 -1.81
C GLU A 121 9.12 -9.99 -2.10
N THR A 122 8.32 -9.69 -1.07
CA THR A 122 7.23 -8.70 -1.15
C THR A 122 7.77 -7.33 -1.51
N LEU A 123 8.82 -6.86 -0.81
CA LEU A 123 9.49 -5.57 -1.10
C LEU A 123 10.13 -5.53 -2.51
N ARG A 124 10.64 -6.67 -3.01
CA ARG A 124 11.22 -6.75 -4.36
C ARG A 124 10.15 -6.71 -5.45
N ASN A 125 9.09 -7.50 -5.30
CA ASN A 125 7.95 -7.50 -6.22
C ASN A 125 7.30 -6.12 -6.27
N LEU A 126 7.31 -5.44 -5.14
CA LEU A 126 6.82 -4.09 -5.01
C LEU A 126 7.64 -3.06 -5.81
N ALA A 127 8.95 -3.05 -5.63
CA ALA A 127 9.83 -2.15 -6.35
C ALA A 127 9.72 -2.36 -7.88
N ALA A 128 9.53 -3.61 -8.31
CA ALA A 128 9.29 -3.95 -9.71
C ALA A 128 7.94 -3.42 -10.22
N ALA A 129 6.87 -3.53 -9.43
CA ALA A 129 5.55 -3.03 -9.79
C ALA A 129 5.53 -1.49 -9.88
N SER A 130 6.10 -0.79 -8.90
CA SER A 130 6.21 0.68 -8.90
C SER A 130 6.97 1.19 -10.13
N LYS A 131 8.08 0.53 -10.50
CA LYS A 131 8.83 0.87 -11.71
C LYS A 131 7.98 0.67 -12.97
N ALA A 132 7.23 -0.43 -13.06
CA ALA A 132 6.37 -0.70 -14.20
C ALA A 132 5.24 0.35 -14.35
N ASP A 133 4.70 0.84 -13.24
CA ASP A 133 3.67 1.88 -13.23
C ASP A 133 4.25 3.24 -13.63
N ILE A 134 5.41 3.65 -13.11
CA ILE A 134 6.12 4.87 -13.54
C ILE A 134 6.41 4.82 -15.04
N ASP A 135 6.96 3.70 -15.53
CA ASP A 135 7.25 3.50 -16.94
C ASP A 135 5.97 3.57 -17.79
N ARG A 136 4.84 3.06 -17.28
CA ARG A 136 3.54 3.11 -17.96
C ARG A 136 3.01 4.54 -18.02
N THR A 137 3.04 5.26 -16.91
CA THR A 137 2.58 6.66 -16.83
C THR A 137 3.41 7.55 -17.74
N GLU A 138 4.74 7.45 -17.68
CA GLU A 138 5.63 8.22 -18.57
C GLU A 138 5.35 7.92 -20.05
N ARG A 139 5.10 6.65 -20.41
CA ARG A 139 4.72 6.26 -21.78
C ARG A 139 3.37 6.84 -22.19
N LEU A 140 2.38 6.85 -21.30
CA LEU A 140 1.06 7.41 -21.56
C LEU A 140 1.13 8.92 -21.74
N GLU A 141 1.87 9.63 -20.88
CA GLU A 141 2.10 11.06 -20.99
C GLU A 141 2.84 11.43 -22.27
N LYS A 142 3.92 10.70 -22.62
CA LYS A 142 4.63 10.90 -23.89
C LYS A 142 3.70 10.71 -25.09
N ARG A 143 2.87 9.66 -25.09
CA ARG A 143 1.89 9.41 -26.17
C ARG A 143 0.82 10.50 -26.24
N ALA A 144 0.33 10.96 -25.09
CA ALA A 144 -0.65 12.03 -25.01
C ALA A 144 -0.07 13.36 -25.52
N ALA A 145 1.14 13.72 -25.07
CA ALA A 145 1.85 14.91 -25.52
C ALA A 145 2.17 14.86 -27.02
N GLU A 146 2.59 13.70 -27.54
CA GLU A 146 2.83 13.52 -28.97
C GLU A 146 1.54 13.67 -29.80
N LYS A 147 0.44 13.04 -29.35
CA LYS A 147 -0.87 13.16 -30.00
C LYS A 147 -1.36 14.61 -29.99
N ALA A 148 -1.24 15.29 -28.85
CA ALA A 148 -1.59 16.70 -28.70
C ALA A 148 -0.75 17.60 -29.61
N ARG A 149 0.57 17.41 -29.66
CA ARG A 149 1.46 18.16 -30.57
C ARG A 149 1.12 17.93 -32.03
N ARG A 150 0.87 16.69 -32.44
CA ARG A 150 0.45 16.37 -33.82
C ARG A 150 -0.88 17.03 -34.18
N SER A 151 -1.86 16.98 -33.27
CA SER A 151 -3.17 17.63 -33.44
C SER A 151 -3.03 19.15 -33.55
N ALA A 152 -2.25 19.77 -32.66
CA ALA A 152 -2.00 21.21 -32.69
C ALA A 152 -1.28 21.64 -33.98
N ALA A 153 -0.31 20.84 -34.44
CA ALA A 153 0.41 21.14 -35.67
C ALA A 153 -0.48 21.03 -36.92
N ALA A 154 -1.42 20.08 -36.95
CA ALA A 154 -2.41 19.95 -38.02
C ALA A 154 -3.44 21.10 -38.00
N ALA A 155 -3.91 21.50 -36.81
CA ALA A 155 -4.80 22.64 -36.65
C ALA A 155 -4.12 23.95 -37.09
N ALA A 156 -2.85 24.15 -36.69
CA ALA A 156 -2.07 25.31 -37.10
C ALA A 156 -1.81 25.35 -38.61
N GLU A 157 -1.56 24.20 -39.25
CA GLU A 157 -1.44 24.11 -40.72
C GLU A 157 -2.75 24.52 -41.41
N THR A 158 -3.89 24.07 -40.88
CA THR A 158 -5.22 24.37 -41.43
C THR A 158 -5.54 25.85 -41.31
N ALA A 159 -5.35 26.43 -40.11
CA ALA A 159 -5.55 27.85 -39.87
C ALA A 159 -4.62 28.73 -40.74
N ALA A 160 -3.38 28.30 -40.98
CA ALA A 160 -2.47 29.01 -41.87
C ALA A 160 -2.96 29.02 -43.32
N LYS A 161 -3.52 27.91 -43.82
CA LYS A 161 -4.12 27.84 -45.16
C LYS A 161 -5.35 28.74 -45.26
N GLU A 162 -6.22 28.71 -44.25
CA GLU A 162 -7.41 29.58 -44.19
C GLU A 162 -7.05 31.07 -44.15
N ALA A 163 -5.93 31.42 -43.51
CA ALA A 163 -5.37 32.77 -43.50
C ALA A 163 -4.68 33.19 -44.83
N GLY A 164 -4.71 32.34 -45.87
CA GLY A 164 -4.18 32.64 -47.19
C GLY A 164 -2.68 32.42 -47.36
N LEU A 165 -2.01 31.72 -46.44
CA LEU A 165 -0.60 31.34 -46.62
C LEU A 165 -0.47 30.29 -47.71
N THR A 166 0.64 30.34 -48.47
CA THR A 166 0.95 29.31 -49.47
C THR A 166 1.11 27.94 -48.80
N PRO A 167 0.88 26.84 -49.54
CA PRO A 167 1.07 25.48 -49.02
C PRO A 167 2.46 25.25 -48.41
N GLU A 168 3.53 25.84 -48.98
CA GLU A 168 4.88 25.70 -48.43
C GLU A 168 5.02 26.37 -47.05
N ARG A 169 4.40 27.54 -46.86
CA ARG A 169 4.46 28.29 -45.60
C ARG A 169 3.56 27.69 -44.53
N ALA A 170 2.38 27.17 -44.90
CA ALA A 170 1.55 26.39 -43.96
C ALA A 170 2.28 25.12 -43.48
N ALA A 171 2.96 24.42 -44.38
CA ALA A 171 3.78 23.26 -44.02
C ALA A 171 4.99 23.64 -43.13
N GLU A 172 5.53 24.85 -43.27
CA GLU A 172 6.57 25.38 -42.39
C GLU A 172 6.06 25.66 -40.97
N VAL A 173 4.86 26.24 -40.84
CA VAL A 173 4.19 26.45 -39.54
C VAL A 173 4.03 25.12 -38.81
N ARG A 174 3.53 24.08 -39.49
CA ARG A 174 3.43 22.72 -38.94
C ARG A 174 4.77 22.17 -38.46
N ARG A 175 5.83 22.31 -39.25
CA ARG A 175 7.18 21.84 -38.88
C ARG A 175 7.72 22.57 -37.65
N LYS A 176 7.48 23.88 -37.53
CA LYS A 176 7.86 24.68 -36.36
C LYS A 176 7.14 24.21 -35.09
N VAL A 177 5.83 23.95 -35.17
CA VAL A 177 5.04 23.41 -34.04
C VAL A 177 5.54 22.01 -33.63
N LEU A 178 5.96 21.19 -34.59
CA LEU A 178 6.54 19.87 -34.32
C LEU A 178 8.03 19.91 -33.92
N GLY A 179 8.69 21.07 -33.98
CA GLY A 179 10.12 21.22 -33.67
C GLY A 179 11.07 20.54 -34.66
N VAL A 180 10.62 20.22 -35.88
CA VAL A 180 11.44 19.51 -36.89
C VAL A 180 12.13 20.53 -37.80
N ARG A 181 13.47 20.57 -37.79
CA ARG A 181 14.24 21.42 -38.72
C ARG A 181 14.26 20.79 -40.12
N PRO A 182 14.19 21.58 -41.21
CA PRO A 182 14.32 21.06 -42.56
C PRO A 182 15.72 20.46 -42.76
N LYS A 183 15.82 19.30 -43.41
CA LYS A 183 17.08 18.82 -43.97
C LYS A 183 17.48 19.79 -45.08
N THR A 184 18.61 20.46 -44.93
CA THR A 184 19.26 21.19 -46.02
C THR A 184 19.61 20.19 -47.11
N THR A 185 18.86 20.19 -48.20
CA THR A 185 19.25 19.52 -49.44
C THR A 185 20.46 20.26 -49.99
N SER A 186 21.65 19.68 -49.84
CA SER A 186 22.84 20.12 -50.56
C SER A 186 22.60 19.90 -52.05
N VAL A 187 22.41 20.99 -52.79
CA VAL A 187 22.46 20.97 -54.26
C VAL A 187 23.93 20.72 -54.64
N PRO A 188 24.27 19.65 -55.38
CA PRO A 188 25.63 19.48 -55.89
C PRO A 188 25.93 20.62 -56.88
N PRO A 189 27.14 21.19 -56.87
CA PRO A 189 27.47 22.32 -57.73
C PRO A 189 27.35 21.92 -59.20
N ALA A 190 26.55 22.71 -59.94
CA ALA A 190 26.50 22.65 -61.38
C ALA A 190 27.79 23.23 -61.95
N GLY A 191 28.46 22.45 -62.82
CA GLY A 191 29.48 22.97 -63.73
C GLY A 191 30.92 22.57 -63.38
N ALA A 192 31.37 21.47 -63.98
CA ALA A 192 32.73 21.33 -64.48
C ALA A 192 32.63 20.51 -65.78
N ALA A 193 32.44 21.22 -66.89
CA ALA A 193 32.75 20.76 -68.23
C ALA A 193 34.18 21.22 -68.56
#